data_AF-A0AAU4JLB9-F1
#
_entry.id   AF-A0AAU4JLB9-F1
#
_cell.length_a   1.000
_cell.length_b   1.000
_cell.length_c   1.000
_cell.angle_alpha   90.00
_cell.angle_beta   90.00
_cell.angle_gamma   90.00
#
_symmetry.space_group_name_H-M   'P 1'
#
loop_
_entity.id
_entity.type
_entity.pdbx_description
1 polymer ?
#
loop_
_entity_poly.entity_id
_entity_poly.type
_entity_poly.pdbx_seq_one_letter_code
_entity_poly.pdbx_strand_id
1 'polypeptide(L)'
;MSSVGVGAPRRQVVTAALLIVVGVLVLFVPAGDEGRVLVPISEGHGLSAVDGVGAALLTAGGTWLEVLVIRRLPYLALPPRALFALGLLAGLGVGLVVASAFSGFFWWWAVGAATLGIALLVLVPLTARR
;
A
#
# COMPACT_ATOMS: atom_id res chain seq x y z
N MET A 1 18.46 3.08 30.64
CA MET A 1 17.00 2.86 30.53
C MET A 1 16.74 2.12 29.22
N SER A 2 16.55 0.82 29.32
CA SER A 2 16.33 -0.09 28.20
C SER A 2 14.90 0.05 27.68
N SER A 3 14.72 0.66 26.51
CA SER A 3 13.48 0.52 25.75
C SER A 3 13.45 -0.89 25.16
N VAL A 4 12.99 -1.83 25.99
CA VAL A 4 12.60 -3.18 25.60
C VAL A 4 11.79 -3.09 24.32
N GLY A 5 12.21 -3.86 23.31
CA GLY A 5 11.57 -3.95 22.01
C GLY A 5 10.12 -4.39 22.12
N VAL A 6 9.23 -3.42 22.31
CA VAL A 6 7.80 -3.59 22.03
C VAL A 6 7.71 -3.67 20.51
N GLY A 7 7.77 -4.89 19.98
CA GLY A 7 7.48 -5.12 18.57
C GLY A 7 6.17 -4.42 18.22
N ALA A 8 6.05 -3.88 17.01
CA ALA A 8 4.82 -3.24 16.54
C ALA A 8 3.62 -4.10 16.98
N PRO A 9 2.83 -3.68 17.99
CA PRO A 9 1.82 -4.55 18.55
C PRO A 9 0.87 -4.91 17.42
N ARG A 10 0.48 -6.19 17.29
CA ARG A 10 -0.41 -6.70 16.24
C ARG A 10 -1.54 -5.73 15.88
N ARG A 11 -2.06 -5.00 16.87
CA ARG A 11 -3.00 -3.89 16.72
C ARG A 11 -2.55 -2.80 15.74
N GLN A 12 -1.32 -2.27 15.83
CA GLN A 12 -0.78 -1.26 14.90
C GLN A 12 -0.69 -1.78 13.46
N VAL A 13 -0.22 -3.01 13.26
CA VAL A 13 -0.17 -3.62 11.91
C VAL A 13 -1.58 -3.79 11.36
N VAL A 14 -2.52 -4.25 12.18
CA VAL A 14 -3.93 -4.35 11.80
C VAL A 14 -4.53 -2.99 11.49
N THR A 15 -4.26 -1.95 12.29
CA THR A 15 -4.74 -0.59 12.05
C THR A 15 -4.17 -0.04 10.74
N ALA A 16 -2.86 -0.17 10.50
CA ALA A 16 -2.24 0.26 9.25
C ALA A 16 -2.82 -0.48 8.04
N ALA A 17 -3.02 -1.79 8.14
CA ALA A 17 -3.65 -2.59 7.10
C ALA A 17 -5.12 -2.19 6.86
N LEU A 18 -5.88 -1.91 7.93
CA LEU A 18 -7.26 -1.43 7.82
C LEU A 18 -7.32 -0.06 7.14
N LEU A 19 -6.40 0.86 7.44
CA LEU A 19 -6.33 2.16 6.75
C LEU A 19 -6.10 1.98 5.25
N ILE A 20 -5.22 1.06 4.85
CA ILE A 20 -4.98 0.71 3.44
C ILE A 20 -6.25 0.14 2.82
N VAL A 21 -6.89 -0.84 3.46
CA VAL A 21 -8.13 -1.47 2.94
C VAL A 21 -9.25 -0.44 2.79
N VAL A 22 -9.46 0.41 3.79
CA VAL A 22 -10.46 1.49 3.72
C VAL A 22 -10.11 2.48 2.61
N GLY A 23 -8.84 2.91 2.50
CA GLY A 23 -8.40 3.78 1.42
C GLY A 23 -8.65 3.19 0.04
N VAL A 24 -8.36 1.90 -0.16
CA VAL A 24 -8.67 1.18 -1.40
C VAL A 24 -10.17 1.15 -1.65
N LEU A 25 -10.99 0.78 -0.67
CA LEU A 25 -12.45 0.75 -0.82
C LEU A 25 -13.04 2.11 -1.19
N VAL A 26 -12.49 3.20 -0.63
CA VAL A 26 -12.89 4.57 -0.97
C VAL A 26 -12.52 4.91 -2.42
N LEU A 27 -11.35 4.50 -2.91
CA LEU A 27 -10.96 4.70 -4.32
C LEU A 27 -11.71 3.80 -5.31
N PHE A 28 -12.42 2.77 -4.83
CA PHE A 28 -13.28 1.92 -5.65
C PHE A 28 -14.71 2.47 -5.80
N VAL A 29 -15.01 3.62 -5.18
CA VAL A 29 -16.30 4.31 -5.39
C VAL A 29 -16.40 4.66 -6.88
N PRO A 30 -17.51 4.32 -7.56
CA PRO A 30 -17.66 4.63 -8.97
C PRO A 30 -17.63 6.14 -9.25
N ALA A 31 -17.07 6.55 -10.38
CA ALA A 31 -17.01 7.96 -10.80
C ALA A 31 -18.37 8.68 -10.85
N GLY A 32 -19.48 7.94 -10.95
CA GLY A 32 -20.83 8.50 -10.86
C GLY A 32 -21.23 8.98 -9.45
N ASP A 33 -20.58 8.45 -8.41
CA ASP A 33 -20.88 8.68 -6.99
C ASP A 33 -19.77 9.45 -6.24
N GLU A 34 -18.62 9.73 -6.88
CA GLU A 34 -17.49 10.49 -6.32
C GLU A 34 -17.80 11.97 -6.02
N GLY A 35 -18.89 12.49 -6.59
CA GLY A 35 -19.30 13.89 -6.43
C GLY A 35 -18.50 14.84 -7.30
N ARG A 36 -18.30 16.07 -6.83
CA ARG A 36 -17.71 17.15 -7.64
C ARG A 36 -16.19 17.00 -7.74
N VAL A 37 -15.67 17.01 -8.96
CA VAL A 37 -14.23 17.08 -9.24
C VAL A 37 -13.64 18.37 -8.67
N LEU A 38 -12.60 18.24 -7.85
CA LEU A 38 -11.90 19.37 -7.23
C LEU A 38 -10.69 19.83 -8.05
N VAL A 39 -9.93 18.88 -8.61
CA VAL A 39 -8.74 19.17 -9.43
C VAL A 39 -8.81 18.34 -10.71
N PRO A 40 -9.02 18.95 -11.90
CA PRO A 40 -8.98 18.22 -13.16
C PRO A 40 -7.54 17.80 -13.48
N ILE A 41 -7.32 16.52 -13.80
CA ILE A 41 -6.00 15.97 -14.14
C ILE A 41 -5.91 15.76 -15.66
N SER A 42 -6.96 15.26 -16.31
CA SER A 42 -7.07 15.11 -17.77
C SER A 42 -8.53 15.06 -18.23
N GLU A 43 -8.78 14.93 -19.54
CA GLU A 43 -10.15 14.77 -20.05
C GLU A 43 -10.81 13.49 -19.48
N GLY A 44 -11.90 13.67 -18.73
CA GLY A 44 -12.63 12.59 -18.08
C GLY A 44 -11.99 12.02 -16.81
N HIS A 45 -10.84 12.54 -16.37
CA HIS A 45 -10.21 12.17 -15.08
C HIS A 45 -9.92 13.41 -14.23
N GLY A 46 -10.49 13.45 -13.05
CA GLY A 46 -10.24 14.51 -12.08
C GLY A 46 -10.21 13.96 -10.67
N LEU A 47 -9.41 14.60 -9.82
CA LEU A 47 -9.34 14.28 -8.42
C LEU A 47 -10.58 14.83 -7.72
N SER A 48 -11.41 13.94 -7.21
CA SER A 48 -12.53 14.26 -6.33
C SER A 48 -12.08 14.39 -4.87
N ALA A 49 -12.97 14.89 -4.00
CA ALA A 49 -12.74 14.85 -2.56
C ALA A 49 -12.60 13.41 -2.04
N VAL A 50 -13.36 12.49 -2.64
CA VAL A 50 -13.36 11.06 -2.32
C VAL A 50 -11.99 10.45 -2.65
N ASP A 51 -11.42 10.80 -3.82
CA ASP A 51 -10.08 10.37 -4.21
C ASP A 51 -9.01 10.89 -3.27
N GLY A 52 -9.13 12.16 -2.86
CA GLY A 52 -8.23 12.76 -1.89
C GLY A 52 -8.24 12.02 -0.56
N VAL A 53 -9.42 11.66 -0.04
CA VAL A 53 -9.56 10.89 1.20
C VAL A 53 -9.02 9.47 1.04
N GLY A 54 -9.37 8.79 -0.05
CA GLY A 54 -8.89 7.45 -0.35
C GLY A 54 -7.36 7.40 -0.45
N ALA A 55 -6.78 8.32 -1.21
CA ALA A 55 -5.32 8.46 -1.36
C ALA A 55 -4.63 8.84 -0.05
N ALA A 56 -5.22 9.71 0.77
CA ALA A 56 -4.67 10.08 2.08
C ALA A 56 -4.64 8.88 3.04
N LEU A 57 -5.71 8.08 3.09
CA LEU A 57 -5.78 6.88 3.91
C LEU A 57 -4.78 5.81 3.45
N LEU A 58 -4.69 5.59 2.14
CA LEU A 58 -3.71 4.69 1.52
C LEU A 58 -2.27 5.11 1.82
N THR A 59 -1.97 6.40 1.67
CA THR A 59 -0.63 6.95 1.93
C THR A 59 -0.29 6.83 3.41
N ALA A 60 -1.17 7.27 4.30
CA ALA A 60 -0.93 7.21 5.74
C ALA A 60 -0.78 5.76 6.24
N GLY A 61 -1.69 4.86 5.85
CA GLY A 61 -1.64 3.44 6.20
C GLY A 61 -0.43 2.73 5.61
N GLY A 62 -0.11 3.00 4.34
CA GLY A 62 1.04 2.45 3.62
C GLY A 62 2.38 2.88 4.22
N THR A 63 2.59 4.18 4.40
CA THR A 63 3.81 4.72 5.03
C THR A 63 3.95 4.21 6.46
N TRP A 64 2.86 4.14 7.22
CA TRP A 64 2.92 3.59 8.57
C TRP A 64 3.33 2.12 8.55
N LEU A 65 2.72 1.31 7.69
CA LEU A 65 3.07 -0.11 7.53
C LEU A 65 4.54 -0.28 7.13
N GLU A 66 5.04 0.51 6.19
CA GLU A 66 6.43 0.52 5.75
C GLU A 66 7.39 0.83 6.92
N VAL A 67 7.08 1.85 7.72
CA VAL A 67 7.85 2.18 8.92
C VAL A 67 7.86 1.01 9.91
N LEU A 68 6.73 0.31 10.10
CA LEU A 68 6.67 -0.87 10.97
C LEU A 68 7.54 -2.01 10.42
N VAL A 69 7.53 -2.24 9.10
CA VAL A 69 8.37 -3.25 8.43
C VAL A 69 9.85 -2.91 8.58
N ILE A 70 10.26 -1.66 8.31
CA ILE A 70 11.65 -1.19 8.45
C ILE A 70 12.15 -1.33 9.88
N ARG A 71 11.33 -0.96 10.86
CA ARG A 71 11.68 -1.13 12.27
C ARG A 71 11.79 -2.60 12.67
N ARG A 72 11.05 -3.49 12.01
CA ARG A 72 11.04 -4.92 12.35
C ARG A 72 12.05 -5.75 11.55
N LEU A 73 12.52 -5.25 10.42
CA LEU A 73 13.44 -5.89 9.50
C LEU A 73 14.61 -6.62 10.18
N PRO A 74 15.31 -6.03 11.17
CA PRO A 74 16.40 -6.71 11.89
C PRO A 74 15.96 -7.97 12.66
N TYR A 75 14.69 -8.04 13.05
CA TYR A 75 14.10 -9.13 13.84
C TYR A 75 13.38 -10.19 12.99
N LEU A 76 13.17 -9.92 11.69
CA LEU A 76 12.53 -10.86 10.77
C LEU A 76 13.48 -11.98 10.34
N ALA A 77 14.79 -11.84 10.55
CA ALA A 77 15.83 -12.82 10.20
C ALA A 77 15.70 -13.36 8.76
N LEU A 78 15.23 -12.52 7.84
CA LEU A 78 15.05 -12.90 6.44
C LEU A 78 16.41 -13.01 5.75
N PRO A 79 16.64 -14.06 4.93
CA PRO A 79 17.88 -14.16 4.17
C PRO A 79 17.98 -13.00 3.17
N PRO A 80 19.18 -12.48 2.87
CA PRO A 80 19.36 -11.31 1.99
C PRO A 80 18.69 -11.44 0.63
N ARG A 81 18.67 -12.65 0.05
CA ARG A 81 18.00 -12.94 -1.22
C ARG A 81 16.49 -12.77 -1.15
N ALA A 82 15.86 -13.15 -0.04
CA ALA A 82 14.42 -12.98 0.15
C ALA A 82 14.06 -11.52 0.33
N LEU A 83 14.87 -10.75 1.08
CA LEU A 83 14.69 -9.30 1.22
C LEU A 83 14.78 -8.58 -0.13
N PHE A 84 15.79 -8.93 -0.93
CA PHE A 84 15.94 -8.38 -2.27
C PHE A 84 14.75 -8.74 -3.16
N ALA A 85 14.33 -10.00 -3.18
CA ALA A 85 13.19 -10.46 -3.98
C ALA A 85 11.88 -9.77 -3.57
N LEU A 86 11.62 -9.61 -2.28
CA LEU A 86 10.44 -8.91 -1.76
C LEU A 86 10.46 -7.43 -2.09
N GLY A 87 11.62 -6.77 -1.95
CA GLY A 87 11.79 -5.37 -2.34
C GLY A 87 11.59 -5.16 -3.85
N LEU A 88 12.16 -6.05 -4.68
CA LEU A 88 11.98 -6.04 -6.13
C LEU A 88 10.51 -6.21 -6.52
N LEU A 89 9.81 -7.20 -5.94
CA LEU A 89 8.39 -7.45 -6.19
C LEU A 89 7.52 -6.26 -5.78
N ALA A 90 7.78 -5.67 -4.61
CA ALA A 90 7.05 -4.50 -4.14
C ALA A 90 7.29 -3.29 -5.06
N GLY A 91 8.55 -2.97 -5.37
CA GLY A 91 8.89 -1.85 -6.25
C GLY A 91 8.36 -2.01 -7.67
N LEU A 92 8.47 -3.22 -8.24
CA LEU A 92 7.93 -3.54 -9.56
C LEU A 92 6.40 -3.44 -9.57
N GLY A 93 5.72 -3.95 -8.53
CA GLY A 93 4.28 -3.86 -8.41
C GLY A 93 3.78 -2.42 -8.35
N VAL A 94 4.39 -1.59 -7.50
CA VAL A 94 4.07 -0.14 -7.44
C VAL A 94 4.32 0.52 -8.78
N GLY A 95 5.48 0.27 -9.40
CA GLY A 95 5.83 0.83 -10.71
C GLY A 95 4.83 0.47 -11.81
N LEU A 96 4.38 -0.79 -11.85
CA LEU A 96 3.37 -1.25 -12.81
C LEU A 96 2.00 -0.61 -12.59
N VAL A 97 1.56 -0.49 -11.33
CA VAL A 97 0.29 0.17 -10.99
C VAL A 97 0.34 1.64 -11.41
N VAL A 98 1.41 2.35 -11.07
CA VAL A 98 1.58 3.76 -11.46
C VAL A 98 1.65 3.90 -12.98
N ALA A 99 2.45 3.08 -13.66
CA ALA A 99 2.55 3.11 -15.13
C ALA A 99 1.23 2.81 -15.85
N SER A 100 0.40 1.94 -15.27
CA SER A 100 -0.93 1.62 -15.82
C SER A 100 -1.92 2.79 -15.75
N ALA A 101 -1.69 3.78 -14.88
CA ALA A 101 -2.53 4.98 -14.81
C ALA A 101 -2.27 5.96 -15.99
N PHE A 102 -1.07 5.91 -16.58
CA PHE A 102 -0.66 6.83 -17.66
C PHE A 102 -0.78 6.23 -19.07
N SER A 103 -1.00 4.92 -19.15
CA SER A 103 -1.06 4.21 -20.42
C SER A 103 -2.38 3.45 -20.49
N GLY A 104 -3.11 3.54 -21.62
CA GLY A 104 -4.41 2.86 -21.81
C GLY A 104 -4.35 1.32 -21.82
N PHE A 105 -3.32 0.73 -21.20
CA PHE A 105 -3.06 -0.69 -21.07
C PHE A 105 -3.95 -1.31 -19.99
N PHE A 106 -5.16 -1.68 -20.39
CA PHE A 106 -6.32 -2.09 -19.58
C PHE A 106 -6.10 -3.21 -18.52
N TRP A 107 -4.95 -3.90 -18.49
CA TRP A 107 -4.70 -5.06 -17.61
C TRP A 107 -3.40 -5.04 -16.80
N TRP A 108 -2.50 -4.09 -17.03
CA TRP A 108 -1.20 -4.08 -16.34
C TRP A 108 -1.31 -3.72 -14.86
N TRP A 109 -2.35 -2.98 -14.49
CA TRP A 109 -2.69 -2.71 -13.10
C TRP A 109 -2.91 -4.00 -12.30
N ALA A 110 -3.49 -5.05 -12.91
CA ALA A 110 -3.74 -6.32 -12.24
C ALA A 110 -2.45 -7.08 -11.94
N VAL A 111 -1.49 -7.06 -12.87
CA VAL A 111 -0.15 -7.66 -12.66
C VAL A 111 0.63 -6.89 -11.59
N GLY A 112 0.53 -5.56 -11.59
CA GLY A 112 1.13 -4.71 -10.56
C GLY A 112 0.52 -4.96 -9.18
N ALA A 113 -0.81 -5.03 -9.11
CA ALA A 113 -1.53 -5.34 -7.88
C ALA A 113 -1.21 -6.75 -7.36
N ALA A 114 -1.08 -7.75 -8.23
CA ALA A 114 -0.71 -9.10 -7.84
C ALA A 114 0.71 -9.19 -7.28
N THR A 115 1.68 -8.57 -7.96
CA THR A 115 3.09 -8.56 -7.52
C THR A 115 3.26 -7.81 -6.18
N LEU A 116 2.61 -6.66 -6.03
CA LEU A 116 2.56 -5.92 -4.76
C LEU A 116 1.85 -6.73 -3.67
N GLY A 117 0.71 -7.36 -4.01
CA GLY A 117 -0.07 -8.19 -3.10
C GLY A 117 0.72 -9.36 -2.54
N ILE A 118 1.53 -10.04 -3.36
CA ILE A 118 2.41 -11.12 -2.92
C ILE A 118 3.43 -10.61 -1.89
N ALA A 119 4.08 -9.48 -2.17
CA ALA A 119 5.04 -8.90 -1.23
C ALA A 119 4.39 -8.55 0.12
N LEU A 120 3.19 -7.97 0.09
CA LEU A 120 2.43 -7.63 1.30
C LEU A 120 1.94 -8.88 2.05
N LEU A 121 1.47 -9.91 1.36
CA LEU A 121 1.04 -11.18 1.97
C LEU A 121 2.17 -11.88 2.72
N VAL A 122 3.42 -11.67 2.33
CA VAL A 122 4.58 -12.21 3.05
C VAL A 122 4.98 -11.27 4.20
N LEU A 123 5.14 -9.97 3.93
CA LEU A 123 5.67 -9.01 4.90
C LEU A 123 4.70 -8.68 6.02
N VAL A 124 3.39 -8.57 5.76
CA VAL A 124 2.40 -8.17 6.76
C VAL A 124 2.27 -9.21 7.88
N PRO A 125 2.07 -10.52 7.60
CA PRO A 125 2.00 -11.53 8.66
C PRO A 125 3.34 -11.68 9.38
N LEU A 126 4.46 -11.61 8.65
CA LEU A 126 5.78 -11.62 9.25
C LEU A 126 6.00 -10.43 10.17
N THR A 127 5.40 -9.28 9.88
CA THR A 127 5.48 -8.08 10.74
C THR A 127 4.50 -8.15 11.91
N ALA A 128 3.35 -8.81 11.74
CA ALA A 128 2.33 -8.99 12.77
C ALA A 128 2.62 -10.14 13.75
N ARG A 129 3.42 -11.15 13.38
CA ARG A 129 3.73 -12.31 14.23
C ARG A 129 4.71 -11.95 15.33
N ARG A 130 4.26 -11.58 16.53
CA ARG A 130 4.81 -11.86 17.88
C ARG A 130 3.71 -11.55 18.87
#